data_AF-A0AAX1K3R9-F1
#
_entry.id   AF-A0AAX1K3R9-F1
#
_cell.length_a   1.000
_cell.length_b   1.000
_cell.length_c   1.000
_cell.angle_alpha   90.00
_cell.angle_beta   90.00
_cell.angle_gamma   90.00
#
_symmetry.space_group_name_H-M   'P 1'
#
loop_
_entity.id
_entity.type
_entity.pdbx_description
1 polymer ?
#
loop_
_entity_poly.entity_id
_entity_poly.type
_entity_poly.pdbx_seq_one_letter_code
_entity_poly.pdbx_strand_id
1 'polypeptide(L)'
;MMTSLKKIAKNAISSAFEIVYILTFTNQKDVPNMTEEIKRLGKWYVNTGDEWICHSNLPLSEFQEKFLELTHLTSEQVFLTKDHLPFSK
;
A
#
# COMPACT_ATOMS: atom_id res chain seq x y z
N MET A 1 -35.20 5.27 -2.25
CA MET A 1 -34.25 6.41 -2.24
C MET A 1 -33.06 6.26 -1.27
N MET A 2 -32.83 5.10 -0.62
CA MET A 2 -31.70 4.89 0.31
C MET A 2 -30.40 4.39 -0.33
N THR A 3 -30.40 4.04 -1.61
CA THR A 3 -29.24 3.50 -2.33
C THR A 3 -28.30 4.61 -2.84
N SER A 4 -28.84 5.77 -3.21
CA SER A 4 -28.07 6.89 -3.76
C SER A 4 -27.19 7.60 -2.72
N LEU A 5 -27.69 7.77 -1.49
CA LEU A 5 -26.94 8.42 -0.40
C LEU A 5 -25.70 7.62 0.02
N LYS A 6 -25.80 6.28 0.10
CA LYS A 6 -24.64 5.41 0.36
C LYS A 6 -23.58 5.52 -0.73
N LYS A 7 -24.00 5.65 -1.99
CA LYS A 7 -23.09 5.78 -3.14
C LYS A 7 -22.38 7.14 -3.17
N ILE A 8 -23.10 8.21 -2.85
CA ILE A 8 -22.54 9.57 -2.78
C ILE A 8 -21.56 9.70 -1.60
N ALA A 9 -21.91 9.17 -0.41
CA ALA A 9 -21.00 9.16 0.74
C ALA A 9 -19.73 8.33 0.47
N LYS A 10 -19.89 7.15 -0.16
CA LYS A 10 -18.74 6.31 -0.56
C LYS A 10 -17.84 7.00 -1.58
N ASN A 11 -18.41 7.73 -2.54
CA ASN A 11 -17.64 8.49 -3.53
C ASN A 11 -16.98 9.75 -2.95
N ALA A 12 -17.62 10.44 -1.99
CA ALA A 12 -17.04 11.60 -1.32
C ALA A 12 -15.86 11.21 -0.42
N ILE A 13 -15.97 10.10 0.33
CA ILE A 13 -14.88 9.53 1.12
C ILE A 13 -13.77 9.01 0.20
N SER A 14 -14.11 8.31 -0.89
CA SER A 14 -13.13 7.87 -1.90
C SER A 14 -12.40 9.04 -2.62
N SER A 15 -12.94 10.26 -2.56
CA SER A 15 -12.30 11.45 -3.15
C SER A 15 -11.44 12.23 -2.15
N ALA A 16 -11.53 11.90 -0.86
CA ALA A 16 -10.82 12.58 0.23
C ALA A 16 -9.71 11.73 0.87
N PHE A 17 -9.61 10.45 0.53
CA PHE A 17 -8.56 9.56 1.03
C PHE A 17 -7.96 8.70 -0.09
N GLU A 18 -6.63 8.63 -0.18
CA GLU A 18 -5.92 7.64 -1.00
C GLU A 18 -5.73 6.36 -0.20
N ILE A 19 -5.97 5.22 -0.84
CA ILE A 19 -5.66 3.92 -0.24
C ILE A 19 -4.18 3.68 -0.41
N VAL A 20 -3.48 3.53 0.70
CA VAL A 20 -2.05 3.19 0.71
C VAL A 20 -1.83 1.86 1.40
N TYR A 21 -0.72 1.22 1.04
CA TYR A 21 -0.23 0.00 1.64
C TYR A 21 0.93 0.33 2.53
N ILE A 22 0.84 -0.08 3.78
CA ILE A 22 1.91 0.03 4.76
C ILE A 22 2.57 -1.34 4.84
N LEU A 23 3.85 -1.38 4.49
CA LEU A 23 4.71 -2.54 4.60
C LEU A 23 5.55 -2.35 5.87
N THR A 24 5.29 -3.17 6.88
CA THR A 24 6.04 -3.18 8.14
C THR A 24 6.98 -4.39 8.13
N PHE A 25 8.28 -4.14 8.25
CA PHE A 25 9.29 -5.19 8.21
C PHE A 25 9.65 -5.64 9.63
N THR A 26 9.77 -6.95 9.84
CA THR A 26 10.06 -7.52 11.16
C THR A 26 11.47 -7.16 11.65
N ASN A 27 12.45 -7.10 10.74
CA ASN A 27 13.79 -6.61 11.04
C ASN A 27 14.28 -5.63 9.98
N GLN A 28 15.17 -4.73 10.38
CA GLN A 28 15.83 -3.80 9.46
C GLN A 28 16.63 -4.51 8.35
N LYS A 29 17.11 -5.74 8.59
CA LYS A 29 17.81 -6.57 7.59
C LYS A 29 16.89 -7.11 6.51
N ASP A 30 15.59 -7.21 6.80
CA ASP A 30 14.58 -7.70 5.87
C ASP A 30 14.06 -6.59 4.95
N VAL A 31 14.43 -5.33 5.20
CA VAL A 31 14.08 -4.19 4.33
C VAL A 31 14.85 -4.35 3.02
N PRO A 32 14.16 -4.60 1.89
CA PRO A 32 14.82 -4.83 0.62
C PRO A 32 15.36 -3.50 0.06
N ASN A 33 16.35 -3.59 -0.83
CA ASN A 33 16.76 -2.42 -1.59
C ASN A 33 15.66 -2.02 -2.57
N MET A 34 15.39 -0.72 -2.70
CA MET A 34 14.39 -0.20 -3.62
C MET A 34 14.87 -0.34 -5.08
N THR A 35 14.50 -1.42 -5.75
CA THR A 35 14.81 -1.70 -7.17
C THR A 35 13.80 -1.03 -8.12
N GLU A 36 14.14 -0.94 -9.40
CA GLU A 36 13.21 -0.42 -10.42
C GLU A 36 11.96 -1.29 -10.58
N GLU A 37 12.06 -2.60 -10.35
CA GLU A 37 10.93 -3.53 -10.44
C GLU A 37 9.93 -3.29 -9.32
N ILE A 38 10.42 -3.08 -8.08
CA ILE A 38 9.56 -2.68 -6.95
C ILE A 38 8.91 -1.33 -7.23
N LYS A 39 9.67 -0.35 -7.73
CA LYS A 39 9.13 0.97 -8.08
C LYS A 39 7.99 0.89 -9.09
N ARG A 40 7.98 -0.11 -9.99
CA ARG A 40 6.89 -0.32 -10.96
C ARG A 40 5.63 -0.94 -10.36
N LEU A 41 5.72 -1.59 -9.19
CA LEU A 41 4.55 -2.13 -8.49
C LEU A 41 3.67 -1.05 -7.86
N GLY A 42 4.23 0.13 -7.59
CA GLY A 42 3.53 1.27 -7.00
C GLY A 42 3.60 2.51 -7.90
N LYS A 43 2.71 3.48 -7.68
CA LYS A 43 2.85 4.82 -8.25
C LYS A 43 3.95 5.60 -7.55
N TRP A 44 4.03 5.47 -6.23
CA TRP A 44 5.02 6.12 -5.40
C TRP A 44 5.25 5.29 -4.13
N TYR A 45 6.44 5.50 -3.55
CA TYR A 45 6.87 4.89 -2.29
C TYR A 45 7.45 5.97 -1.38
N VAL A 46 7.14 5.89 -0.10
CA VAL A 46 7.75 6.68 0.96
C VAL A 46 8.33 5.71 1.98
N ASN A 47 9.58 5.93 2.35
CA ASN A 47 10.25 5.19 3.41
C ASN A 47 10.29 6.09 4.66
N THR A 48 9.73 5.62 5.76
CA THR A 48 9.69 6.32 7.05
C THR A 48 10.70 5.77 8.06
N GLY A 49 11.63 4.92 7.61
CA GLY A 49 12.63 4.22 8.42
C GLY A 49 12.26 2.75 8.57
N ASP A 50 11.29 2.47 9.45
CA ASP A 50 10.86 1.11 9.80
C ASP A 50 9.75 0.57 8.88
N GLU A 51 9.09 1.47 8.15
CA GLU A 51 7.94 1.16 7.31
C GLU A 51 8.07 1.76 5.93
N TRP A 52 7.49 1.07 4.95
CA TRP A 52 7.30 1.62 3.62
C TRP A 52 5.81 1.87 3.39
N ILE A 53 5.51 3.06 2.91
CA ILE A 53 4.18 3.44 2.47
C ILE A 53 4.20 3.43 0.95
N CYS A 54 3.32 2.63 0.36
CA CYS A 54 3.17 2.49 -1.09
C CYS A 54 1.75 2.85 -1.51
N HIS A 55 1.62 3.62 -2.58
CA HIS A 55 0.34 3.72 -3.28
C HIS A 55 0.39 2.91 -4.57
N SER A 56 -0.45 1.88 -4.71
CA SER A 56 -0.52 1.04 -5.92
C SER A 56 -1.92 1.02 -6.52
N ASN A 57 -2.00 0.79 -7.84
CA ASN A 57 -3.27 0.50 -8.52
C ASN A 57 -3.66 -0.99 -8.40
N LEU A 58 -2.73 -1.85 -7.99
CA LEU A 58 -2.97 -3.28 -7.81
C LEU A 58 -3.76 -3.51 -6.51
N PRO A 59 -4.68 -4.49 -6.46
CA PRO A 59 -5.26 -4.93 -5.19
C PRO A 59 -4.19 -5.40 -4.20
N LEU A 60 -4.42 -5.20 -2.90
CA LEU A 60 -3.46 -5.55 -1.84
C LEU A 60 -2.89 -6.96 -1.96
N SER A 61 -3.74 -7.96 -2.26
CA SER A 61 -3.30 -9.35 -2.39
C SER A 61 -2.36 -9.58 -3.57
N GLU A 62 -2.66 -8.95 -4.72
CA GLU A 62 -1.80 -9.05 -5.91
C GLU A 62 -0.49 -8.27 -5.73
N PHE A 63 -0.57 -7.11 -5.09
CA PHE A 63 0.60 -6.33 -4.72
C PHE A 63 1.50 -7.12 -3.77
N GLN A 64 0.93 -7.74 -2.74
CA GLN A 64 1.66 -8.55 -1.78
C GLN A 64 2.37 -9.72 -2.46
N GLU A 65 1.67 -10.50 -3.30
CA GLU A 65 2.27 -11.64 -3.98
C GLU A 65 3.47 -11.22 -4.85
N LYS A 66 3.31 -10.17 -5.67
CA LYS A 66 4.38 -9.65 -6.52
C LYS A 66 5.53 -9.06 -5.73
N PHE A 67 5.24 -8.36 -4.64
CA PHE A 67 6.27 -7.79 -3.78
C PHE A 67 7.12 -8.89 -3.14
N LEU A 68 6.48 -9.94 -2.61
CA LEU A 68 7.18 -11.10 -2.03
C LEU A 68 8.00 -11.85 -3.09
N GLU A 69 7.48 -12.01 -4.31
CA GLU A 69 8.20 -12.64 -5.42
C GLU A 69 9.48 -11.88 -5.78
N LEU A 70 9.42 -10.55 -5.88
CA LEU A 70 10.57 -9.70 -6.24
C LEU A 70 11.61 -9.58 -5.12
N THR A 71 11.16 -9.59 -3.87
CA THR A 71 12.03 -9.36 -2.71
C THR A 71 12.55 -10.66 -2.09
N HIS A 72 11.99 -11.80 -2.50
CA HIS A 72 12.21 -13.12 -1.91
C HIS A 72 11.94 -13.16 -0.39
N LEU A 73 11.12 -12.23 0.11
CA LEU A 73 10.69 -12.20 1.50
C LEU A 73 9.53 -13.14 1.73
N THR A 74 9.35 -13.58 2.97
CA THR A 74 8.18 -14.33 3.41
C THR A 74 7.16 -13.42 4.10
N SER A 75 5.92 -13.92 4.22
CA SER A 75 4.85 -13.25 4.97
C SER A 75 5.13 -13.11 6.47
N GLU A 76 6.19 -13.73 6.99
CA GLU A 76 6.65 -13.58 8.39
C GLU A 76 7.67 -12.45 8.54
N GLN A 77 8.31 -12.05 7.44
CA GLN A 77 9.34 -11.00 7.40
C GLN A 77 8.74 -9.62 7.07
N VAL A 78 7.62 -9.59 6.33
CA VAL A 78 6.95 -8.36 5.97
C VAL A 78 5.43 -8.49 6.09
N PHE A 79 4.84 -7.57 6.85
CA PHE A 79 3.40 -7.47 7.04
C PHE A 79 2.86 -6.33 6.19
N LEU A 80 1.87 -6.64 5.37
CA LEU A 80 1.21 -5.65 4.52
C LEU A 80 -0.16 -5.34 5.07
N THR A 81 -0.38 -4.06 5.38
CA THR A 81 -1.68 -3.54 5.80
C THR A 81 -2.14 -2.45 4.84
N LYS A 82 -3.45 -2.18 4.84
CA LYS A 82 -4.04 -1.09 4.06
C LYS A 82 -4.42 0.03 5.01
N ASP A 83 -4.11 1.26 4.63
CA ASP A 83 -4.49 2.46 5.36
C ASP A 83 -5.05 3.52 4.39
N HIS A 84 -5.60 4.59 4.95
CA HIS A 84 -6.26 5.66 4.23
C HIS A 84 -5.59 6.99 4.55
N LEU A 85 -4.74 7.47 3.65
CA LEU A 85 -4.12 8.79 3.81
C LEU A 85 -5.12 9.89 3.40
N PRO A 86 -5.42 10.87 4.27
CA PRO A 86 -6.25 12.00 3.89
C PRO A 86 -5.53 12.83 2.83
N PHE A 87 -6.22 13.13 1.73
CA PHE A 87 -5.80 14.18 0.81
C PHE A 87 -5.78 15.51 1.58
N SER A 88 -4.59 16.02 1.91
CA SER A 88 -4.44 17.43 2.25
C SER A 88 -4.60 18.21 0.95
N LYS A 89 -5.74 18.89 0.81
CA LYS A 89 -6.04 19.75 -0.33
C LYS A 89 -5.44 21.13 -0.13
#